data_AF-A0A7V2VH93-F1
#
_entry.id   AF-A0A7V2VH93-F1
#
_cell.length_a   1.000
_cell.length_b   1.000
_cell.length_c   1.000
_cell.angle_alpha   90.00
_cell.angle_beta   90.00
_cell.angle_gamma   90.00
#
_symmetry.space_group_name_H-M   'P 1'
#
loop_
_entity.id
_entity.type
_entity.pdbx_description
1 polymer ?
#
loop_
_entity_poly.entity_id
_entity_poly.type
_entity_poly.pdbx_seq_one_letter_code
_entity_poly.pdbx_strand_id
1 'polypeptide(L)'
;MGGIVTLKNRVAAIILAAGGSTRFGQSKQLLDWGGRSLLAHVTDVALSAGLDPVVVVLGCRGEDVRAVLGKRSVRCVMNWRWEDGMSTSVQAGLAALPPETEAAIFLQCDQPLVTPELLRVLVGRFEETGASIVHPTRAGRRGTPVLFARGLFPELACVSGDEGGRSIIARYPDEVAAVEVSDPDTLSDIDTPKDYERLLAARHSVRPQRSQIAIRNLHHLIIDMDGVLWRGDEPMDGLQEFFAFLRQNSIDFILATNNSSRTPEQYVAKLARFGVEVPAEHVLTSAQATAAYLATVAPPGARVYTIGGEGLRRALEQRSFVLADEDAAYVVVGWDRQLTWDKLATAALLIHAGAEFIGTNPDVNYPTERGPVPGCGAQLAALEVTTGVAPVVIGKPEAWMYEEALRRMGAHSESTAMLGDRLDTDIVGAARAGLMTVLLLSGISTEADLAASLLKPDLVCADIGELVRAWKDPKGFLKPFGSRPAKSQRT
;
A
#
# COMPACT_ATOMS: atom_id res chain seq x y z
N MET A 1 -35.90 10.81 -32.42
CA MET A 1 -35.28 10.54 -31.10
C MET A 1 -34.48 9.26 -31.22
N GLY A 2 -33.22 9.37 -31.68
CA GLY A 2 -32.31 8.23 -31.74
C GLY A 2 -31.73 8.01 -30.35
N GLY A 3 -32.09 6.89 -29.72
CA GLY A 3 -31.47 6.48 -28.48
C GLY A 3 -29.98 6.20 -28.74
N ILE A 4 -29.12 6.87 -27.98
CA ILE A 4 -27.70 6.52 -27.89
C ILE A 4 -27.66 5.13 -27.24
N VAL A 5 -27.47 4.10 -28.06
CA VAL A 5 -27.05 2.78 -27.58
C VAL A 5 -25.63 2.95 -27.08
N THR A 6 -25.45 3.04 -25.77
CA THR A 6 -24.13 2.95 -25.14
C THR A 6 -23.56 1.57 -25.50
N LEU A 7 -22.59 1.52 -26.41
CA LEU A 7 -21.85 0.30 -26.75
C LEU A 7 -21.14 -0.17 -25.48
N LYS A 8 -21.74 -1.13 -24.76
CA LYS A 8 -21.07 -1.83 -23.66
C LYS A 8 -19.87 -2.59 -24.23
N ASN A 9 -18.73 -2.44 -23.58
CA ASN A 9 -17.43 -3.02 -23.95
C ASN A 9 -17.57 -4.51 -24.28
N ARG A 10 -17.01 -4.93 -25.42
CA ARG A 10 -17.16 -6.30 -25.99
C ARG A 10 -16.05 -7.28 -25.58
N VAL A 11 -15.10 -6.84 -24.76
CA VAL A 11 -13.93 -7.62 -24.31
C VAL A 11 -14.06 -8.01 -22.84
N ALA A 12 -14.07 -9.32 -22.60
CA ALA A 12 -14.17 -9.90 -21.27
C ALA A 12 -12.79 -10.13 -20.62
N ALA A 13 -12.78 -10.32 -19.31
CA ALA A 13 -11.63 -10.85 -18.58
C ALA A 13 -11.94 -12.25 -18.04
N ILE A 14 -11.01 -13.20 -18.17
CA ILE A 14 -11.03 -14.49 -17.50
C ILE A 14 -9.82 -14.57 -16.57
N ILE A 15 -10.07 -14.55 -15.26
CA ILE A 15 -9.03 -14.68 -14.22
C ILE A 15 -8.95 -16.14 -13.79
N LEU A 16 -7.82 -16.79 -14.04
CA LEU A 16 -7.58 -18.19 -13.69
C LEU A 16 -7.07 -18.30 -12.25
N ALA A 17 -7.96 -18.61 -11.32
CA ALA A 17 -7.70 -18.65 -9.87
C ALA A 17 -7.86 -20.05 -9.25
N ALA A 18 -7.99 -21.10 -10.05
CA ALA A 18 -8.42 -22.42 -9.58
C ALA A 18 -7.33 -23.30 -8.94
N GLY A 19 -6.05 -22.97 -9.09
CA GLY A 19 -4.93 -23.83 -8.70
C GLY A 19 -4.68 -23.90 -7.18
N GLY A 20 -4.26 -25.08 -6.69
CA GLY A 20 -4.03 -25.34 -5.25
C GLY A 20 -2.71 -24.84 -4.66
N SER A 21 -1.83 -24.19 -5.44
CA SER A 21 -0.58 -23.56 -4.94
C SER A 21 0.33 -24.45 -4.07
N THR A 22 0.50 -25.73 -4.43
CA THR A 22 1.14 -26.77 -3.62
C THR A 22 2.60 -26.50 -3.20
N ARG A 23 3.31 -25.61 -3.90
CA ARG A 23 4.71 -25.24 -3.60
C ARG A 23 4.86 -24.11 -2.56
N PHE A 24 3.76 -23.45 -2.17
CA PHE A 24 3.77 -22.24 -1.34
C PHE A 24 3.28 -22.47 0.10
N GLY A 25 2.79 -23.66 0.43
CA GLY A 25 2.21 -24.00 1.75
C GLY A 25 0.84 -23.36 2.03
N GLN A 26 0.43 -22.36 1.26
CA GLN A 26 -0.87 -21.68 1.29
C GLN A 26 -1.33 -21.30 -0.14
N SER A 27 -2.62 -20.99 -0.29
CA SER A 27 -3.21 -20.55 -1.56
C SER A 27 -2.66 -19.18 -1.97
N LYS A 28 -1.94 -19.10 -3.12
CA LYS A 28 -1.34 -17.85 -3.63
C LYS A 28 -2.40 -16.75 -3.83
N GLN A 29 -3.62 -17.16 -4.16
CA GLN A 29 -4.78 -16.29 -4.38
C GLN A 29 -5.14 -15.46 -3.13
N LEU A 30 -4.83 -15.99 -1.94
CA LEU A 30 -5.13 -15.37 -0.64
C LEU A 30 -3.95 -14.59 -0.05
N LEU A 31 -2.78 -14.59 -0.72
CA LEU A 31 -1.63 -13.82 -0.25
C LEU A 31 -2.00 -12.34 -0.15
N ASP A 32 -1.63 -11.71 0.95
CA ASP A 32 -1.75 -10.26 1.06
C ASP A 32 -0.88 -9.59 -0.02
N TRP A 33 -1.38 -8.51 -0.60
CA TRP A 33 -0.70 -7.72 -1.61
C TRP A 33 -0.97 -6.24 -1.33
N GLY A 34 -0.37 -5.75 -0.25
CA GLY A 34 -0.54 -4.37 0.22
C GLY A 34 -1.94 -4.09 0.73
N GLY A 35 -2.38 -4.89 1.71
CA GLY A 35 -3.65 -4.73 2.44
C GLY A 35 -4.88 -5.40 1.79
N ARG A 36 -4.69 -6.17 0.72
CA ARG A 36 -5.75 -6.92 0.02
C ARG A 36 -5.20 -8.19 -0.59
N SER A 37 -6.05 -9.21 -0.78
CA SER A 37 -5.58 -10.44 -1.41
C SER A 37 -5.11 -10.25 -2.86
N LEU A 38 -4.19 -11.09 -3.30
CA LEU A 38 -3.66 -11.10 -4.66
C LEU A 38 -4.77 -11.22 -5.71
N LEU A 39 -5.75 -12.09 -5.46
CA LEU A 39 -6.92 -12.23 -6.32
C LEU A 39 -7.77 -10.95 -6.35
N ALA A 40 -8.02 -10.33 -5.19
CA ALA A 40 -8.78 -9.09 -5.12
C ALA A 40 -8.07 -7.97 -5.90
N HIS A 41 -6.74 -7.89 -5.80
CA HIS A 41 -5.93 -6.94 -6.55
C HIS A 41 -6.04 -7.12 -8.07
N VAL A 42 -5.79 -8.33 -8.60
CA VAL A 42 -5.87 -8.61 -10.04
C VAL A 42 -7.30 -8.39 -10.57
N THR A 43 -8.31 -8.67 -9.75
CA THR A 43 -9.70 -8.39 -10.09
C THR A 43 -9.97 -6.90 -10.20
N ASP A 44 -9.47 -6.09 -9.27
CA ASP A 44 -9.58 -4.62 -9.33
C ASP A 44 -8.87 -4.06 -10.57
N VAL A 45 -7.74 -4.63 -10.96
CA VAL A 45 -7.02 -4.26 -12.19
C VAL A 45 -7.88 -4.51 -13.43
N ALA A 46 -8.49 -5.69 -13.56
CA ALA A 46 -9.36 -6.03 -14.69
C ALA A 46 -10.59 -5.12 -14.79
N LEU A 47 -11.26 -4.86 -13.66
CA LEU A 47 -12.42 -3.96 -13.59
C LEU A 47 -12.02 -2.52 -13.95
N SER A 48 -10.88 -2.05 -13.43
CA SER A 48 -10.39 -0.69 -13.70
C SER A 48 -9.96 -0.50 -15.15
N ALA A 49 -9.56 -1.57 -15.84
CA ALA A 49 -9.29 -1.57 -17.28
C ALA A 49 -10.56 -1.45 -18.14
N GLY A 50 -11.75 -1.57 -17.54
CA GLY A 50 -13.04 -1.50 -18.23
C GLY A 50 -13.46 -2.81 -18.88
N LEU A 51 -12.86 -3.95 -18.51
CA LEU A 51 -13.25 -5.26 -19.02
C LEU A 51 -14.59 -5.68 -18.40
N ASP A 52 -15.53 -6.13 -19.23
CA ASP A 52 -16.87 -6.54 -18.81
C ASP A 52 -17.40 -7.63 -19.77
N PRO A 53 -17.80 -8.82 -19.28
CA PRO A 53 -17.74 -9.25 -17.89
C PRO A 53 -16.33 -9.64 -17.43
N VAL A 54 -16.10 -9.52 -16.12
CA VAL A 54 -14.96 -10.15 -15.44
C VAL A 54 -15.41 -11.48 -14.85
N VAL A 55 -14.88 -12.58 -15.40
CA VAL A 55 -15.11 -13.95 -14.95
C VAL A 55 -13.93 -14.42 -14.11
N VAL A 56 -14.20 -14.89 -12.90
CA VAL A 56 -13.18 -15.47 -12.00
C VAL A 56 -13.41 -16.97 -11.89
N VAL A 57 -12.44 -17.76 -12.35
CA VAL A 57 -12.50 -19.23 -12.31
C VAL A 57 -11.85 -19.72 -11.03
N LEU A 58 -12.67 -20.27 -10.14
CA LEU A 58 -12.32 -20.78 -8.83
C LEU A 58 -12.12 -22.31 -8.87
N GLY A 59 -11.43 -22.87 -7.87
CA GLY A 59 -11.16 -24.30 -7.79
C GLY A 59 -10.84 -24.71 -6.36
N CYS A 60 -9.57 -25.02 -6.08
CA CYS A 60 -9.12 -25.34 -4.72
C CYS A 60 -9.48 -24.21 -3.74
N ARG A 61 -10.10 -24.57 -2.60
CA ARG A 61 -10.61 -23.63 -1.59
C ARG A 61 -11.55 -22.55 -2.14
N GLY A 62 -12.40 -22.91 -3.12
CA GLY A 62 -13.26 -21.97 -3.84
C GLY A 62 -14.15 -21.06 -2.97
N GLU A 63 -14.57 -21.50 -1.78
CA GLU A 63 -15.35 -20.67 -0.85
C GLU A 63 -14.51 -19.54 -0.22
N ASP A 64 -13.31 -19.87 0.29
CA ASP A 64 -12.37 -18.88 0.86
C ASP A 64 -11.93 -17.86 -0.20
N VAL A 65 -11.63 -18.36 -1.40
CA VAL A 65 -11.18 -17.54 -2.54
C VAL A 65 -12.33 -16.67 -3.07
N ARG A 66 -13.59 -17.11 -2.93
CA ARG A 66 -14.76 -16.28 -3.25
C ARG A 66 -14.97 -15.17 -2.22
N ALA A 67 -14.74 -15.43 -0.94
CA ALA A 67 -14.97 -14.47 0.13
C ALA A 67 -14.15 -13.17 -0.07
N VAL A 68 -12.90 -13.30 -0.51
CA VAL A 68 -12.00 -12.13 -0.73
C VAL A 68 -12.43 -11.22 -1.89
N LEU A 69 -13.27 -11.70 -2.82
CA LEU A 69 -13.80 -10.89 -3.91
C LEU A 69 -14.85 -9.87 -3.44
N GLY A 70 -15.50 -10.11 -2.30
CA GLY A 70 -16.46 -9.18 -1.69
C GLY A 70 -17.64 -8.85 -2.62
N LYS A 71 -17.96 -7.56 -2.74
CA LYS A 71 -19.09 -7.04 -3.55
C LYS A 71 -18.71 -6.64 -4.99
N ARG A 72 -17.54 -7.05 -5.47
CA ARG A 72 -17.07 -6.70 -6.83
C ARG A 72 -18.03 -7.24 -7.89
N SER A 73 -18.21 -6.47 -8.97
CA SER A 73 -19.06 -6.87 -10.10
C SER A 73 -18.38 -7.92 -10.97
N VAL A 74 -18.28 -9.15 -10.46
CA VAL A 74 -17.62 -10.28 -11.12
C VAL A 74 -18.50 -11.51 -11.15
N ARG A 75 -18.32 -12.35 -12.17
CA ARG A 75 -18.95 -13.66 -12.27
C ARG A 75 -17.99 -14.74 -11.79
N CYS A 76 -18.28 -15.38 -10.67
CA CYS A 76 -17.50 -16.51 -10.17
C CYS A 76 -17.98 -17.81 -10.81
N VAL A 77 -17.03 -18.65 -11.26
CA VAL A 77 -17.30 -19.96 -11.85
C VAL A 77 -16.49 -21.01 -11.11
N MET A 78 -17.13 -22.09 -10.66
CA MET A 78 -16.41 -23.18 -9.99
C MET A 78 -15.92 -24.21 -11.01
N ASN A 79 -14.61 -24.43 -11.05
CA ASN A 79 -13.99 -25.54 -11.77
C ASN A 79 -13.70 -26.70 -10.81
N TRP A 80 -14.59 -27.68 -10.77
CA TRP A 80 -14.41 -28.90 -9.96
C TRP A 80 -13.30 -29.83 -10.49
N ARG A 81 -12.83 -29.59 -11.72
CA ARG A 81 -11.79 -30.38 -12.40
C ARG A 81 -10.45 -29.65 -12.45
N TRP A 82 -10.18 -28.80 -11.45
CA TRP A 82 -8.98 -27.98 -11.41
C TRP A 82 -7.68 -28.82 -11.32
N GLU A 83 -7.75 -30.07 -10.85
CA GLU A 83 -6.62 -31.01 -10.80
C GLU A 83 -6.25 -31.60 -12.16
N ASP A 84 -7.15 -31.56 -13.15
CA ASP A 84 -6.95 -32.10 -14.50
C ASP A 84 -6.07 -31.19 -15.39
N GLY A 85 -5.51 -30.11 -14.82
CA GLY A 85 -4.64 -29.15 -15.51
C GLY A 85 -5.32 -27.81 -15.85
N MET A 86 -4.51 -26.84 -16.29
CA MET A 86 -4.98 -25.48 -16.53
C MET A 86 -6.07 -25.37 -17.62
N SER A 87 -6.08 -26.28 -18.59
CA SER A 87 -7.06 -26.32 -19.67
C SER A 87 -8.52 -26.39 -19.19
N THR A 88 -8.82 -27.12 -18.11
CA THR A 88 -10.20 -27.19 -17.57
C THR A 88 -10.67 -25.86 -17.00
N SER A 89 -9.74 -25.03 -16.49
CA SER A 89 -10.05 -23.69 -16.00
C SER A 89 -10.33 -22.73 -17.15
N VAL A 90 -9.60 -22.86 -18.26
CA VAL A 90 -9.86 -22.12 -19.51
C VAL A 90 -11.25 -22.47 -20.05
N GLN A 91 -11.57 -23.76 -20.12
CA GLN A 91 -12.89 -24.25 -20.56
C GLN A 91 -14.03 -23.69 -19.69
N ALA A 92 -13.87 -23.74 -18.36
CA ALA A 92 -14.87 -23.21 -17.42
C ALA A 92 -15.05 -21.69 -17.57
N GLY A 93 -13.96 -20.94 -17.75
CA GLY A 93 -14.00 -19.50 -18.00
C GLY A 93 -14.73 -19.15 -19.30
N LEU A 94 -14.38 -19.82 -20.40
CA LEU A 94 -15.01 -19.61 -21.71
C LEU A 94 -16.50 -19.95 -21.71
N ALA A 95 -16.89 -21.05 -21.07
CA ALA A 95 -18.28 -21.47 -20.98
C ALA A 95 -19.18 -20.47 -20.21
N ALA A 96 -18.57 -19.58 -19.42
CA ALA A 96 -19.26 -18.54 -18.66
C ALA A 96 -19.32 -17.19 -19.37
N LEU A 97 -18.72 -17.06 -20.56
CA LEU A 97 -18.79 -15.83 -21.34
C LEU A 97 -20.16 -15.69 -22.03
N PRO A 98 -20.71 -14.46 -22.07
CA PRO A 98 -21.90 -14.16 -22.85
C PRO A 98 -21.72 -14.44 -24.36
N PRO A 99 -22.79 -14.82 -25.09
CA PRO A 99 -22.75 -15.04 -26.53
C PRO A 99 -22.44 -13.79 -27.36
N GLU A 100 -22.29 -12.61 -26.79
CA GLU A 100 -21.93 -11.36 -27.47
C GLU A 100 -20.46 -10.98 -27.27
N THR A 101 -19.70 -11.72 -26.44
CA THR A 101 -18.28 -11.43 -26.20
C THR A 101 -17.45 -11.63 -27.48
N GLU A 102 -16.68 -10.60 -27.84
CA GLU A 102 -15.84 -10.59 -29.05
C GLU A 102 -14.41 -11.05 -28.80
N ALA A 103 -13.91 -10.82 -27.59
CA ALA A 103 -12.59 -11.28 -27.17
C ALA A 103 -12.54 -11.46 -25.66
N ALA A 104 -11.58 -12.25 -25.18
CA ALA A 104 -11.33 -12.43 -23.76
C ALA A 104 -9.84 -12.33 -23.45
N ILE A 105 -9.50 -11.57 -22.40
CA ILE A 105 -8.16 -11.50 -21.85
C ILE A 105 -8.03 -12.52 -20.72
N PHE A 106 -7.04 -13.40 -20.83
CA PHE A 106 -6.72 -14.39 -19.80
C PHE A 106 -5.65 -13.85 -18.86
N LEU A 107 -6.02 -13.72 -17.60
CA LEU A 107 -5.19 -13.23 -16.50
C LEU A 107 -4.82 -14.36 -15.55
N GLN A 108 -3.61 -14.30 -15.00
CA GLN A 108 -3.16 -15.20 -13.95
C GLN A 108 -3.12 -14.45 -12.62
N CYS A 109 -3.52 -15.11 -11.53
CA CYS A 109 -3.52 -14.47 -10.21
C CYS A 109 -2.12 -14.20 -9.65
N ASP A 110 -1.09 -14.90 -10.13
CA ASP A 110 0.29 -14.79 -9.64
C ASP A 110 1.11 -13.69 -10.33
N GLN A 111 0.49 -12.85 -11.18
CA GLN A 111 1.12 -11.73 -11.87
C GLN A 111 0.61 -10.38 -11.35
N PRO A 112 1.06 -9.94 -10.16
CA PRO A 112 0.48 -8.77 -9.50
C PRO A 112 0.94 -7.42 -10.07
N LEU A 113 1.92 -7.39 -10.96
CA LEU A 113 2.42 -6.15 -11.55
C LEU A 113 1.78 -5.82 -12.90
N VAL A 114 0.84 -6.65 -13.37
CA VAL A 114 -0.02 -6.33 -14.51
C VAL A 114 -0.88 -5.11 -14.16
N THR A 115 -0.84 -4.08 -15.01
CA THR A 115 -1.54 -2.81 -14.78
C THR A 115 -2.81 -2.68 -15.63
N PRO A 116 -3.78 -1.85 -15.22
CA PRO A 116 -4.94 -1.54 -16.05
C PRO A 116 -4.54 -0.96 -17.42
N GLU A 117 -3.48 -0.15 -17.45
CA GLU A 117 -2.95 0.47 -18.67
C GLU A 117 -2.46 -0.59 -19.66
N LEU A 118 -1.73 -1.61 -19.20
CA LEU A 118 -1.31 -2.72 -20.06
C LEU A 118 -2.53 -3.42 -20.66
N LEU A 119 -3.56 -3.71 -19.87
CA LEU A 119 -4.78 -4.35 -20.36
C LEU A 119 -5.48 -3.49 -21.42
N ARG A 120 -5.60 -2.17 -21.20
CA ARG A 120 -6.17 -1.25 -22.19
C ARG A 120 -5.34 -1.20 -23.47
N VAL A 121 -4.01 -1.26 -23.39
CA VAL A 121 -3.15 -1.30 -24.58
C VAL A 121 -3.34 -2.61 -25.36
N LEU A 122 -3.50 -3.75 -24.68
CA LEU A 122 -3.81 -5.02 -25.36
C LEU A 122 -5.16 -4.96 -26.07
N VAL A 123 -6.19 -4.36 -25.45
CA VAL A 123 -7.50 -4.13 -26.07
C VAL A 123 -7.38 -3.19 -27.27
N GLY A 124 -6.73 -2.04 -27.10
CA GLY A 124 -6.54 -1.08 -28.19
C GLY A 124 -5.78 -1.70 -29.37
N ARG A 125 -4.75 -2.51 -29.09
CA ARG A 125 -4.02 -3.22 -30.14
C ARG A 125 -4.87 -4.25 -30.87
N PHE A 126 -5.76 -4.94 -30.16
CA PHE A 126 -6.74 -5.84 -30.77
C PHE A 126 -7.70 -5.08 -31.70
N GLU A 127 -8.27 -3.98 -31.23
CA GLU A 127 -9.19 -3.14 -32.00
C GLU A 127 -8.52 -2.50 -33.23
N GLU A 128 -7.26 -2.08 -33.10
CA GLU A 128 -6.48 -1.48 -34.19
C GLU A 128 -6.10 -2.49 -35.29
N THR A 129 -5.73 -3.71 -34.91
CA THR A 129 -5.13 -4.69 -35.83
C THR A 129 -6.12 -5.72 -36.34
N GLY A 130 -7.19 -5.97 -35.59
CA GLY A 130 -8.10 -7.11 -35.83
C GLY A 130 -7.42 -8.48 -35.62
N ALA A 131 -6.25 -8.53 -34.97
CA ALA A 131 -5.52 -9.77 -34.74
C ALA A 131 -6.32 -10.74 -33.86
N SER A 132 -6.28 -12.03 -34.19
CA SER A 132 -6.97 -13.06 -33.40
C SER A 132 -6.34 -13.28 -32.02
N ILE A 133 -5.08 -12.88 -31.85
CA ILE A 133 -4.31 -13.04 -30.62
C ILE A 133 -3.52 -11.77 -30.35
N VAL A 134 -3.58 -11.24 -29.12
CA VAL A 134 -2.72 -10.14 -28.67
C VAL A 134 -2.03 -10.49 -27.36
N HIS A 135 -0.72 -10.27 -27.28
CA HIS A 135 0.04 -10.55 -26.06
C HIS A 135 1.17 -9.54 -25.83
N PRO A 136 1.61 -9.34 -24.58
CA PRO A 136 2.81 -8.59 -24.30
C PRO A 136 4.06 -9.35 -24.73
N THR A 137 5.10 -8.61 -25.11
CA THR A 137 6.45 -9.13 -25.35
C THR A 137 7.47 -8.36 -24.52
N ARG A 138 8.52 -9.05 -24.14
CA ARG A 138 9.71 -8.46 -23.52
C ARG A 138 10.95 -9.10 -24.12
N ALA A 139 11.82 -8.30 -24.73
CA ALA A 139 13.07 -8.78 -25.31
C ALA A 139 12.86 -9.99 -26.26
N GLY A 140 11.77 -9.92 -27.06
CA GLY A 140 11.37 -10.98 -27.99
C GLY A 140 10.72 -12.21 -27.35
N ARG A 141 10.54 -12.25 -26.02
CA ARG A 141 9.83 -13.32 -25.31
C ARG A 141 8.38 -12.91 -25.05
N ARG A 142 7.44 -13.78 -25.41
CA ARG A 142 6.01 -13.64 -25.11
C ARG A 142 5.77 -13.73 -23.59
N GLY A 143 4.87 -12.90 -23.08
CA GLY A 143 4.29 -13.01 -21.75
C GLY A 143 2.77 -13.15 -21.74
N THR A 144 2.23 -13.19 -20.53
CA THR A 144 0.80 -13.07 -20.19
C THR A 144 0.57 -11.68 -19.57
N PRO A 145 -0.65 -11.12 -19.60
CA PRO A 145 -1.92 -11.71 -20.03
C PRO A 145 -2.07 -11.78 -21.56
N VAL A 146 -2.89 -12.72 -22.04
CA VAL A 146 -3.12 -12.91 -23.49
C VAL A 146 -4.58 -12.68 -23.83
N LEU A 147 -4.83 -11.87 -24.84
CA LEU A 147 -6.15 -11.66 -25.44
C LEU A 147 -6.34 -12.65 -26.59
N PHE A 148 -7.50 -13.32 -26.61
CA PHE A 148 -7.93 -14.14 -27.74
C PHE A 148 -9.27 -13.64 -28.27
N ALA A 149 -9.38 -13.54 -29.59
CA ALA A 149 -10.63 -13.26 -30.28
C ALA A 149 -11.58 -14.46 -30.20
N ARG A 150 -12.88 -14.19 -30.28
CA ARG A 150 -13.96 -15.17 -30.20
C ARG A 150 -13.81 -16.31 -31.20
N GLY A 151 -13.27 -16.04 -32.40
CA GLY A 151 -13.05 -17.05 -33.43
C GLY A 151 -12.20 -18.24 -32.94
N LEU A 152 -11.32 -18.00 -31.96
CA LEU A 152 -10.45 -19.02 -31.37
C LEU A 152 -11.04 -19.70 -30.13
N PHE A 153 -12.21 -19.28 -29.62
CA PHE A 153 -12.81 -19.87 -28.42
C PHE A 153 -13.11 -21.38 -28.54
N PRO A 154 -13.68 -21.89 -29.66
CA PRO A 154 -13.91 -23.32 -29.81
C PRO A 154 -12.61 -24.14 -29.75
N GLU A 155 -11.52 -23.60 -30.30
CA GLU A 155 -10.21 -24.26 -30.25
C GLU A 155 -9.58 -24.20 -28.86
N LEU A 156 -9.67 -23.05 -28.17
CA LEU A 156 -9.23 -22.91 -26.79
C LEU A 156 -9.96 -23.89 -25.86
N ALA A 157 -11.24 -24.13 -26.10
CA ALA A 157 -12.03 -25.10 -25.35
C ALA A 157 -11.58 -26.56 -25.59
N CYS A 158 -10.95 -26.86 -26.72
CA CYS A 158 -10.47 -28.20 -27.08
C CYS A 158 -9.04 -28.52 -26.61
N VAL A 159 -8.30 -27.54 -26.09
CA VAL A 159 -6.95 -27.78 -25.55
C VAL A 159 -7.03 -28.68 -24.31
N SER A 160 -6.06 -29.59 -24.16
CA SER A 160 -5.94 -30.52 -23.03
C SER A 160 -4.62 -30.36 -22.28
N GLY A 161 -4.60 -30.74 -21.00
CA GLY A 161 -3.40 -30.70 -20.15
C GLY A 161 -2.96 -29.28 -19.76
N ASP A 162 -1.65 -29.10 -19.60
CA ASP A 162 -1.03 -27.85 -19.10
C ASP A 162 -0.47 -26.94 -20.20
N GLU A 163 -0.67 -27.30 -21.48
CA GLU A 163 -0.18 -26.50 -22.61
C GLU A 163 -0.85 -25.11 -22.68
N GLY A 164 -2.11 -25.02 -22.23
CA GLY A 164 -2.91 -23.79 -22.25
C GLY A 164 -2.99 -23.16 -23.64
N GLY A 165 -3.14 -21.83 -23.70
CA GLY A 165 -3.18 -21.10 -24.98
C GLY A 165 -1.87 -21.12 -25.78
N ARG A 166 -0.76 -21.67 -25.24
CA ARG A 166 0.56 -21.60 -25.90
C ARG A 166 0.59 -22.35 -27.23
N SER A 167 -0.11 -23.48 -27.32
CA SER A 167 -0.19 -24.32 -28.52
C SER A 167 -1.07 -23.73 -29.63
N ILE A 168 -1.99 -22.81 -29.28
CA ILE A 168 -2.81 -22.07 -30.26
C ILE A 168 -1.99 -20.95 -30.88
N ILE A 169 -1.25 -20.20 -30.07
CA ILE A 169 -0.42 -19.08 -30.56
C ILE A 169 0.63 -19.57 -31.56
N ALA A 170 1.20 -20.76 -31.36
CA ALA A 170 2.16 -21.36 -32.29
C ALA A 170 1.54 -21.76 -33.65
N ARG A 171 0.22 -21.98 -33.71
CA ARG A 171 -0.50 -22.38 -34.94
C ARG A 171 -0.96 -21.19 -35.79
N TYR A 172 -1.04 -20.00 -35.21
CA TYR A 172 -1.53 -18.78 -35.86
C TYR A 172 -0.49 -17.64 -35.85
N PRO A 173 0.75 -17.84 -36.34
CA PRO A 173 1.80 -16.82 -36.26
C PRO A 173 1.45 -15.52 -37.01
N ASP A 174 0.64 -15.60 -38.07
CA ASP A 174 0.25 -14.46 -38.91
C ASP A 174 -0.96 -13.68 -38.36
N GLU A 175 -1.61 -14.18 -37.30
CA GLU A 175 -2.78 -13.56 -36.67
C GLU A 175 -2.48 -13.05 -35.24
N VAL A 176 -1.18 -12.83 -34.95
CA VAL A 176 -0.68 -12.39 -33.64
C VAL A 176 -0.20 -10.94 -33.70
N ALA A 177 -0.66 -10.12 -32.76
CA ALA A 177 -0.10 -8.80 -32.49
C ALA A 177 0.62 -8.77 -31.13
N ALA A 178 1.81 -8.18 -31.10
CA ALA A 178 2.60 -8.02 -29.88
C ALA A 178 2.54 -6.57 -29.35
N VAL A 179 2.64 -6.43 -28.04
CA VAL A 179 2.81 -5.15 -27.33
C VAL A 179 4.10 -5.22 -26.51
N GLU A 180 5.12 -4.42 -26.85
CA GLU A 180 6.39 -4.43 -26.10
C GLU A 180 6.22 -3.75 -24.73
N VAL A 181 6.66 -4.43 -23.67
CA VAL A 181 6.59 -3.93 -22.29
C VAL A 181 7.97 -3.46 -21.85
N SER A 182 8.06 -2.21 -21.39
CA SER A 182 9.32 -1.56 -21.03
C SER A 182 9.83 -1.92 -19.63
N ASP A 183 8.92 -2.19 -18.68
CA ASP A 183 9.29 -2.54 -17.31
C ASP A 183 9.57 -4.05 -17.20
N PRO A 184 10.77 -4.44 -16.71
CA PRO A 184 11.13 -5.83 -16.57
C PRO A 184 10.20 -6.64 -15.66
N ASP A 185 9.61 -6.02 -14.63
CA ASP A 185 8.89 -6.77 -13.61
C ASP A 185 7.38 -6.91 -13.88
N THR A 186 6.83 -6.15 -14.83
CA THR A 186 5.39 -6.16 -15.18
C THR A 186 4.84 -7.56 -15.48
N LEU A 187 5.65 -8.44 -16.08
CA LEU A 187 5.25 -9.80 -16.50
C LEU A 187 5.78 -10.90 -15.56
N SER A 188 6.26 -10.53 -14.36
CA SER A 188 6.86 -11.46 -13.41
C SER A 188 5.81 -12.22 -12.59
N ASP A 189 6.01 -13.53 -12.47
CA ASP A 189 5.15 -14.42 -11.68
C ASP A 189 5.66 -14.53 -10.22
N ILE A 190 4.74 -14.69 -9.27
CA ILE A 190 5.05 -15.10 -7.88
C ILE A 190 5.06 -16.63 -7.84
N ASP A 191 6.24 -17.23 -7.99
CA ASP A 191 6.41 -18.69 -7.88
C ASP A 191 6.90 -19.16 -6.51
N THR A 192 7.73 -18.35 -5.85
CA THR A 192 8.31 -18.65 -4.54
C THR A 192 8.09 -17.51 -3.54
N PRO A 193 8.20 -17.74 -2.22
CA PRO A 193 8.16 -16.67 -1.22
C PRO A 193 9.18 -15.55 -1.50
N LYS A 194 10.35 -15.89 -2.06
CA LYS A 194 11.35 -14.91 -2.48
C LYS A 194 10.89 -14.05 -3.67
N ASP A 195 10.14 -14.63 -4.61
CA ASP A 195 9.55 -13.84 -5.70
C ASP A 195 8.50 -12.87 -5.16
N TYR A 196 7.68 -13.32 -4.20
CA TYR A 196 6.73 -12.45 -3.51
C TYR A 196 7.44 -11.28 -2.81
N GLU A 197 8.46 -11.55 -2.00
CA GLU A 197 9.25 -10.50 -1.33
C GLU A 197 9.91 -9.55 -2.33
N ARG A 198 10.52 -10.08 -3.40
CA ARG A 198 11.15 -9.28 -4.46
C ARG A 198 10.13 -8.38 -5.15
N LEU A 199 9.00 -8.92 -5.57
CA LEU A 199 7.98 -8.17 -6.31
C LEU A 199 7.24 -7.19 -5.41
N LEU A 200 7.05 -7.52 -4.13
CA LEU A 200 6.53 -6.59 -3.14
C LEU A 200 7.51 -5.41 -2.94
N ALA A 201 8.83 -5.67 -2.95
CA ALA A 201 9.84 -4.61 -2.95
C ALA A 201 9.84 -3.83 -4.28
N ALA A 202 9.75 -4.49 -5.44
CA ALA A 202 9.75 -3.88 -6.77
C ALA A 202 8.50 -3.05 -7.07
N ARG A 203 7.33 -3.40 -6.51
CA ARG A 203 6.12 -2.57 -6.49
C ARG A 203 6.40 -1.18 -5.91
N HIS A 204 7.33 -1.08 -4.97
CA HIS A 204 7.76 0.20 -4.41
C HIS A 204 8.86 0.88 -5.24
N SER A 205 9.50 0.16 -6.18
CA SER A 205 10.60 0.64 -7.04
C SER A 205 10.14 1.08 -8.45
N VAL A 206 9.06 0.51 -8.99
CA VAL A 206 8.44 0.94 -10.27
C VAL A 206 7.44 2.05 -9.99
N ARG A 207 7.95 3.17 -9.50
CA ARG A 207 7.38 4.48 -9.80
C ARG A 207 8.28 5.10 -10.85
N PRO A 208 7.74 5.69 -11.93
CA PRO A 208 8.58 6.52 -12.78
C PRO A 208 9.26 7.51 -11.83
N GLN A 209 10.60 7.59 -11.88
CA GLN A 209 11.36 8.58 -11.12
C GLN A 209 10.61 9.90 -11.27
N ARG A 210 9.91 10.32 -10.21
CA ARG A 210 9.19 11.59 -10.15
C ARG A 210 10.29 12.64 -10.04
N SER A 211 10.98 12.85 -11.16
CA SER A 211 12.01 13.85 -11.36
C SER A 211 11.43 15.20 -10.95
N GLN A 212 12.33 16.12 -10.59
CA GLN A 212 12.17 17.48 -10.03
C GLN A 212 10.95 18.33 -10.47
N ILE A 213 10.26 17.94 -11.53
CA ILE A 213 8.94 18.40 -11.96
C ILE A 213 7.83 18.06 -10.93
N ALA A 214 8.00 17.02 -10.09
CA ALA A 214 6.96 16.53 -9.18
C ALA A 214 6.75 17.35 -7.89
N ILE A 215 7.79 17.95 -7.30
CA ILE A 215 7.65 18.63 -6.00
C ILE A 215 6.77 19.89 -6.10
N ARG A 216 6.74 20.56 -7.26
CA ARG A 216 5.91 21.75 -7.49
C ARG A 216 4.41 21.44 -7.58
N ASN A 217 4.05 20.20 -7.86
CA ASN A 217 2.66 19.75 -7.95
C ASN A 217 2.15 19.20 -6.61
N LEU A 218 2.97 19.27 -5.55
CA LEU A 218 2.54 18.95 -4.21
C LEU A 218 1.69 20.10 -3.68
N HIS A 219 0.54 19.73 -3.15
CA HIS A 219 -0.38 20.65 -2.46
C HIS A 219 -0.53 20.28 -0.99
N HIS A 220 -0.15 19.06 -0.61
CA HIS A 220 -0.33 18.51 0.71
C HIS A 220 0.95 17.84 1.21
N LEU A 221 1.22 17.98 2.51
CA LEU A 221 2.31 17.28 3.18
C LEU A 221 1.83 16.49 4.39
N ILE A 222 2.31 15.26 4.53
CA ILE A 222 2.31 14.56 5.80
C ILE A 222 3.73 14.68 6.35
N ILE A 223 3.88 15.19 7.57
CA ILE A 223 5.17 15.60 8.10
C ILE A 223 5.40 14.88 9.42
N ASP A 224 6.42 14.03 9.49
CA ASP A 224 6.88 13.51 10.79
C ASP A 224 7.42 14.64 11.66
N MET A 225 7.50 14.42 12.97
CA MET A 225 7.81 15.47 13.93
C MET A 225 9.22 15.33 14.52
N ASP A 226 9.49 14.23 15.23
CA ASP A 226 10.75 14.03 15.97
C ASP A 226 11.86 13.63 14.99
N GLY A 227 12.91 14.44 14.85
CA GLY A 227 13.97 14.23 13.85
C GLY A 227 13.75 15.01 12.54
N VAL A 228 12.54 15.54 12.33
CA VAL A 228 12.16 16.37 11.17
C VAL A 228 11.97 17.83 11.55
N LEU A 229 11.19 18.12 12.59
CA LEU A 229 10.87 19.47 13.04
C LEU A 229 11.68 19.91 14.26
N TRP A 230 12.14 18.96 15.08
CA TRP A 230 12.96 19.21 16.26
C TRP A 230 13.78 17.98 16.64
N ARG A 231 14.78 18.16 17.51
CA ARG A 231 15.50 17.10 18.19
C ARG A 231 15.43 17.33 19.69
N GLY A 232 14.77 16.42 20.42
CA GLY A 232 14.51 16.64 21.83
C GLY A 232 13.65 17.90 22.04
N ASP A 233 14.17 18.88 22.77
CA ASP A 233 13.51 20.17 23.00
C ASP A 233 14.13 21.33 22.19
N GLU A 234 14.98 21.04 21.21
CA GLU A 234 15.57 22.03 20.31
C GLU A 234 14.90 21.99 18.91
N PRO A 235 14.45 23.13 18.35
CA PRO A 235 13.89 23.16 17.01
C PRO A 235 14.95 22.87 15.95
N MET A 236 14.55 22.31 14.82
CA MET A 236 15.42 22.19 13.66
C MET A 236 15.70 23.57 13.04
N ASP A 237 16.89 23.74 12.48
CA ASP A 237 17.26 24.95 11.75
C ASP A 237 16.31 25.18 10.56
N GLY A 238 15.82 26.42 10.41
CA GLY A 238 14.88 26.78 9.34
C GLY A 238 13.42 26.43 9.60
N LEU A 239 13.04 26.01 10.82
CA LEU A 239 11.67 25.61 11.15
C LEU A 239 10.64 26.71 10.88
N GLN A 240 10.91 27.94 11.31
CA GLN A 240 9.97 29.06 11.12
C GLN A 240 9.83 29.41 9.64
N GLU A 241 10.94 29.41 8.90
CA GLU A 241 10.99 29.63 7.47
C GLU A 241 10.24 28.55 6.69
N PHE A 242 10.32 27.29 7.13
CA PHE A 242 9.59 26.17 6.55
C PHE A 242 8.08 26.37 6.67
N PHE A 243 7.56 26.63 7.88
CA PHE A 243 6.12 26.89 8.06
C PHE A 243 5.65 28.18 7.39
N ALA A 244 6.48 29.23 7.38
CA ALA A 244 6.19 30.44 6.62
C ALA A 244 6.09 30.14 5.12
N PHE A 245 6.96 29.30 4.59
CA PHE A 245 6.93 28.86 3.20
C PHE A 245 5.66 28.06 2.86
N LEU A 246 5.26 27.10 3.71
CA LEU A 246 4.02 26.34 3.50
C LEU A 246 2.80 27.26 3.41
N ARG A 247 2.69 28.22 4.34
CA ARG A 247 1.61 29.23 4.35
C ARG A 247 1.63 30.11 3.10
N GLN A 248 2.79 30.63 2.72
CA GLN A 248 2.94 31.50 1.54
C GLN A 248 2.54 30.80 0.23
N ASN A 249 2.73 29.48 0.16
CA ASN A 249 2.45 28.69 -1.04
C ASN A 249 1.14 27.90 -0.96
N SER A 250 0.32 28.14 0.08
CA SER A 250 -0.94 27.43 0.30
C SER A 250 -0.78 25.90 0.27
N ILE A 251 0.31 25.41 0.87
CA ILE A 251 0.55 23.97 1.06
C ILE A 251 -0.11 23.56 2.37
N ASP A 252 -1.13 22.73 2.27
CA ASP A 252 -1.80 22.17 3.45
C ASP A 252 -0.98 21.00 4.01
N PHE A 253 -1.14 20.70 5.29
CA PHE A 253 -0.32 19.67 5.93
C PHE A 253 -0.95 19.03 7.17
N ILE A 254 -0.58 17.77 7.41
CA ILE A 254 -0.79 17.07 8.68
C ILE A 254 0.57 16.72 9.28
N LEU A 255 0.77 17.08 10.54
CA LEU A 255 1.88 16.64 11.37
C LEU A 255 1.53 15.27 11.95
N ALA A 256 2.24 14.22 11.55
CA ALA A 256 1.91 12.83 11.86
C ALA A 256 2.99 12.15 12.73
N THR A 257 2.64 11.72 13.94
CA THR A 257 3.58 11.09 14.89
C THR A 257 3.08 9.76 15.42
N ASN A 258 4.00 8.78 15.55
CA ASN A 258 3.70 7.49 16.17
C ASN A 258 3.57 7.55 17.70
N ASN A 259 3.82 8.69 18.33
CA ASN A 259 3.72 8.84 19.76
C ASN A 259 2.25 9.01 20.22
N SER A 260 1.72 8.00 20.93
CA SER A 260 0.36 7.98 21.46
C SER A 260 0.20 8.59 22.87
N SER A 261 1.29 9.06 23.48
CA SER A 261 1.26 9.52 24.88
C SER A 261 0.79 10.97 25.05
N ARG A 262 1.03 11.83 24.06
CA ARG A 262 0.74 13.26 24.11
C ARG A 262 -0.52 13.60 23.32
N THR A 263 -1.20 14.65 23.76
CA THR A 263 -2.36 15.24 23.07
C THR A 263 -1.91 16.18 21.94
N PRO A 264 -2.76 16.41 20.93
CA PRO A 264 -2.53 17.41 19.89
C PRO A 264 -2.16 18.79 20.45
N GLU A 265 -2.86 19.22 21.50
CA GLU A 265 -2.66 20.53 22.12
C GLU A 265 -1.26 20.65 22.76
N GLN A 266 -0.72 19.55 23.29
CA GLN A 266 0.65 19.51 23.81
C GLN A 266 1.70 19.66 22.71
N TYR A 267 1.45 19.13 21.51
CA TYR A 267 2.33 19.34 20.34
C TYR A 267 2.23 20.78 19.82
N VAL A 268 1.02 21.33 19.75
CA VAL A 268 0.81 22.74 19.39
C VAL A 268 1.54 23.67 20.37
N ALA A 269 1.43 23.43 21.67
CA ALA A 269 2.15 24.19 22.69
C ALA A 269 3.68 24.05 22.55
N LYS A 270 4.18 22.89 22.09
CA LYS A 270 5.60 22.70 21.79
C LYS A 270 6.04 23.54 20.57
N LEU A 271 5.29 23.49 19.48
CA LEU A 271 5.56 24.30 18.28
C LEU A 271 5.51 25.80 18.58
N ALA A 272 4.57 26.25 19.42
CA ALA A 272 4.45 27.65 19.83
C ALA A 272 5.71 28.15 20.55
N ARG A 273 6.35 27.31 21.38
CA ARG A 273 7.64 27.63 22.03
C ARG A 273 8.78 27.79 21.02
N PHE A 274 8.66 27.21 19.83
CA PHE A 274 9.60 27.37 18.73
C PHE A 274 9.24 28.54 17.80
N GLY A 275 8.20 29.31 18.12
CA GLY A 275 7.73 30.43 17.31
C GLY A 275 6.85 30.01 16.12
N VAL A 276 6.26 28.81 16.18
CA VAL A 276 5.40 28.28 15.12
C VAL A 276 3.98 28.05 15.65
N GLU A 277 3.01 28.70 15.03
CA GLU A 277 1.59 28.48 15.30
C GLU A 277 0.98 27.51 14.29
N VAL A 278 0.34 26.46 14.81
CA VAL A 278 -0.35 25.40 14.04
C VAL A 278 -1.64 25.03 14.78
N PRO A 279 -2.80 24.91 14.08
CA PRO A 279 -4.03 24.43 14.70
C PRO A 279 -3.94 22.97 15.16
N ALA A 280 -4.63 22.60 16.25
CA ALA A 280 -4.58 21.23 16.79
C ALA A 280 -5.10 20.17 15.81
N GLU A 281 -6.00 20.53 14.89
CA GLU A 281 -6.53 19.64 13.85
C GLU A 281 -5.47 19.20 12.82
N HIS A 282 -4.40 19.98 12.65
CA HIS A 282 -3.25 19.62 11.82
C HIS A 282 -2.35 18.59 12.49
N VAL A 283 -2.58 18.22 13.75
CA VAL A 283 -1.82 17.18 14.45
C VAL A 283 -2.59 15.86 14.40
N LEU A 284 -1.92 14.82 13.92
CA LEU A 284 -2.40 13.44 13.90
C LEU A 284 -1.42 12.53 14.66
N THR A 285 -1.76 12.18 15.89
CA THR A 285 -1.02 11.18 16.67
C THR A 285 -1.51 9.77 16.34
N SER A 286 -0.69 8.76 16.63
CA SER A 286 -1.12 7.35 16.55
C SER A 286 -2.32 7.05 17.45
N ALA A 287 -2.48 7.76 18.57
CA ALA A 287 -3.68 7.70 19.41
C ALA A 287 -4.93 8.17 18.67
N GLN A 288 -4.87 9.32 17.98
CA GLN A 288 -6.00 9.83 17.20
C GLN A 288 -6.30 8.94 15.99
N ALA A 289 -5.29 8.44 15.30
CA ALA A 289 -5.46 7.49 14.21
C ALA A 289 -6.13 6.19 14.70
N THR A 290 -5.71 5.68 15.86
CA THR A 290 -6.29 4.49 16.48
C THR A 290 -7.75 4.70 16.88
N ALA A 291 -8.08 5.85 17.49
CA ALA A 291 -9.48 6.16 17.82
C ALA A 291 -10.35 6.34 16.56
N ALA A 292 -9.79 6.90 15.48
CA ALA A 292 -10.49 7.01 14.19
C ALA A 292 -10.73 5.64 13.56
N TYR A 293 -9.72 4.77 13.54
CA TYR A 293 -9.84 3.37 13.10
C TYR A 293 -10.90 2.62 13.91
N LEU A 294 -10.83 2.70 15.24
CA LEU A 294 -11.74 1.99 16.13
C LEU A 294 -13.20 2.40 15.86
N ALA A 295 -13.45 3.67 15.53
CA ALA A 295 -14.79 4.16 15.16
C ALA A 295 -15.32 3.57 13.84
N THR A 296 -14.49 2.93 13.03
CA THR A 296 -14.92 2.21 11.81
C THR A 296 -15.32 0.77 12.05
N VAL A 297 -14.83 0.16 13.14
CA VAL A 297 -15.02 -1.27 13.43
C VAL A 297 -15.87 -1.52 14.68
N ALA A 298 -15.91 -0.55 15.61
CA ALA A 298 -16.63 -0.65 16.88
C ALA A 298 -17.90 0.22 16.90
N PRO A 299 -18.99 -0.23 17.54
CA PRO A 299 -20.17 0.59 17.72
C PRO A 299 -19.88 1.77 18.68
N PRO A 300 -20.58 2.91 18.53
CA PRO A 300 -20.52 4.01 19.49
C PRO A 300 -20.80 3.52 20.92
N GLY A 301 -20.02 4.00 21.90
CA GLY A 301 -20.16 3.57 23.30
C GLY A 301 -19.52 2.22 23.62
N ALA A 302 -18.80 1.59 22.68
CA ALA A 302 -18.06 0.37 22.96
C ALA A 302 -17.10 0.54 24.14
N ARG A 303 -16.97 -0.53 24.94
CA ARG A 303 -16.10 -0.60 26.12
C ARG A 303 -14.69 -0.96 25.69
N VAL A 304 -13.73 -0.13 26.07
CA VAL A 304 -12.33 -0.24 25.67
C VAL A 304 -11.45 -0.26 26.91
N TYR A 305 -10.65 -1.30 27.07
CA TYR A 305 -9.54 -1.30 28.02
C TYR A 305 -8.32 -0.70 27.34
N THR A 306 -7.60 0.19 28.02
CA THR A 306 -6.45 0.86 27.42
C THR A 306 -5.24 0.91 28.33
N ILE A 307 -4.09 0.56 27.75
CA ILE A 307 -2.75 0.79 28.31
C ILE A 307 -2.15 1.94 27.51
N GLY A 308 -1.85 3.06 28.16
CA GLY A 308 -1.30 4.22 27.47
C GLY A 308 -1.44 5.52 28.27
N GLY A 309 -0.74 6.55 27.80
CA GLY A 309 -0.78 7.89 28.39
C GLY A 309 -2.09 8.65 28.17
N GLU A 310 -2.12 9.88 28.66
CA GLU A 310 -3.27 10.79 28.55
C GLU A 310 -3.73 11.00 27.10
N GLY A 311 -2.79 11.11 26.15
CA GLY A 311 -3.10 11.29 24.72
C GLY A 311 -4.02 10.20 24.16
N LEU A 312 -3.75 8.93 24.48
CA LEU A 312 -4.57 7.79 24.05
C LEU A 312 -5.94 7.79 24.71
N ARG A 313 -6.00 7.98 26.03
CA ARG A 313 -7.25 8.02 26.79
C ARG A 313 -8.19 9.10 26.25
N ARG A 314 -7.68 10.33 26.08
CA ARG A 314 -8.47 11.46 25.56
C ARG A 314 -8.93 11.24 24.12
N ALA A 315 -8.09 10.65 23.26
CA ALA A 315 -8.47 10.36 21.88
C ALA A 315 -9.64 9.36 21.79
N LEU A 316 -9.64 8.33 22.63
CA LEU A 316 -10.73 7.36 22.71
C LEU A 316 -12.03 8.00 23.26
N GLU A 317 -11.93 8.76 24.35
CA GLU A 317 -13.07 9.45 24.96
C GLU A 317 -13.72 10.48 24.00
N GLN A 318 -12.92 11.23 23.25
CA GLN A 318 -13.40 12.17 22.23
C GLN A 318 -14.22 11.50 21.12
N ARG A 319 -14.03 10.19 20.89
CA ARG A 319 -14.82 9.37 19.97
C ARG A 319 -15.95 8.61 20.66
N SER A 320 -16.29 8.98 21.90
CA SER A 320 -17.37 8.40 22.70
C SER A 320 -17.16 6.92 23.05
N PHE A 321 -15.91 6.46 23.12
CA PHE A 321 -15.60 5.15 23.69
C PHE A 321 -15.61 5.21 25.21
N VAL A 322 -16.07 4.13 25.85
CA VAL A 322 -16.14 4.01 27.30
C VAL A 322 -14.91 3.27 27.79
N LEU A 323 -14.03 3.97 28.53
CA LEU A 323 -12.88 3.31 29.15
C LEU A 323 -13.35 2.39 30.27
N ALA A 324 -12.93 1.13 30.23
CA ALA A 324 -13.39 0.10 31.14
C ALA A 324 -12.29 -0.91 31.45
N ASP A 325 -12.16 -1.28 32.73
CA ASP A 325 -11.19 -2.28 33.21
C ASP A 325 -11.76 -3.72 33.20
N GLU A 326 -13.07 -3.86 32.98
CA GLU A 326 -13.81 -5.13 32.92
C GLU A 326 -14.76 -5.14 31.73
N ASP A 327 -15.08 -6.32 31.20
CA ASP A 327 -16.02 -6.51 30.07
C ASP A 327 -15.73 -5.58 28.88
N ALA A 328 -14.45 -5.34 28.59
CA ALA A 328 -14.04 -4.55 27.44
C ALA A 328 -14.00 -5.43 26.19
N ALA A 329 -14.65 -4.98 25.12
CA ALA A 329 -14.65 -5.68 23.83
C ALA A 329 -13.36 -5.42 23.03
N TYR A 330 -12.60 -4.39 23.41
CA TYR A 330 -11.37 -3.97 22.75
C TYR A 330 -10.28 -3.69 23.78
N VAL A 331 -9.07 -4.12 23.48
CA VAL A 331 -7.85 -3.79 24.22
C VAL A 331 -6.95 -2.94 23.32
N VAL A 332 -6.81 -1.67 23.67
CA VAL A 332 -6.01 -0.70 22.89
C VAL A 332 -4.75 -0.32 23.66
N VAL A 333 -3.60 -0.69 23.10
CA VAL A 333 -2.28 -0.53 23.75
C VAL A 333 -1.45 0.50 23.00
N GLY A 334 -1.18 1.61 23.68
CA GLY A 334 -0.18 2.59 23.29
C GLY A 334 1.04 2.54 24.19
N TRP A 335 1.89 3.57 24.12
CA TRP A 335 3.07 3.64 24.98
C TRP A 335 2.71 4.14 26.38
N ASP A 336 2.91 3.29 27.39
CA ASP A 336 2.73 3.63 28.80
C ASP A 336 4.07 3.55 29.58
N ARG A 337 4.56 4.69 30.08
CA ARG A 337 5.77 4.73 30.94
C ARG A 337 5.51 4.27 32.37
N GLN A 338 4.25 4.20 32.78
CA GLN A 338 3.79 3.73 34.09
C GLN A 338 3.12 2.35 33.94
N LEU A 339 3.61 1.53 33.03
CA LEU A 339 3.17 0.16 32.85
C LEU A 339 3.40 -0.64 34.14
N THR A 340 2.37 -1.38 34.56
CA THR A 340 2.43 -2.27 35.73
C THR A 340 2.10 -3.69 35.31
N TRP A 341 2.45 -4.65 36.18
CA TRP A 341 2.06 -6.04 35.97
C TRP A 341 0.53 -6.19 35.91
N ASP A 342 -0.21 -5.51 36.79
CA ASP A 342 -1.68 -5.58 36.82
C ASP A 342 -2.31 -5.09 35.51
N LYS A 343 -1.72 -4.06 34.88
CA LYS A 343 -2.20 -3.57 33.58
C LYS A 343 -2.05 -4.62 32.49
N LEU A 344 -0.90 -5.29 32.45
CA LEU A 344 -0.63 -6.38 31.51
C LEU A 344 -1.53 -7.59 31.77
N ALA A 345 -1.69 -7.98 33.04
CA ALA A 345 -2.54 -9.10 33.43
C ALA A 345 -4.01 -8.85 33.01
N THR A 346 -4.52 -7.65 33.26
CA THR A 346 -5.89 -7.25 32.86
C THR A 346 -6.06 -7.30 31.34
N ALA A 347 -5.13 -6.71 30.58
CA ALA A 347 -5.15 -6.79 29.10
C ALA A 347 -5.14 -8.25 28.62
N ALA A 348 -4.25 -9.08 29.15
CA ALA A 348 -4.12 -10.47 28.74
C ALA A 348 -5.40 -11.27 29.01
N LEU A 349 -6.02 -11.09 30.19
CA LEU A 349 -7.29 -11.72 30.54
C LEU A 349 -8.42 -11.33 29.58
N LEU A 350 -8.52 -10.04 29.23
CA LEU A 350 -9.51 -9.55 28.28
C LEU A 350 -9.29 -10.09 26.87
N ILE A 351 -8.04 -10.15 26.41
CA ILE A 351 -7.69 -10.72 25.10
C ILE A 351 -8.03 -12.22 25.07
N HIS A 352 -7.71 -12.98 26.12
CA HIS A 352 -8.11 -14.39 26.23
C HIS A 352 -9.64 -14.57 26.24
N ALA A 353 -10.39 -13.60 26.78
CA ALA A 353 -11.85 -13.58 26.74
C ALA A 353 -12.42 -13.16 25.36
N GLY A 354 -11.57 -12.85 24.38
CA GLY A 354 -11.96 -12.54 23.01
C GLY A 354 -12.03 -11.05 22.67
N ALA A 355 -11.50 -10.16 23.53
CA ALA A 355 -11.38 -8.75 23.18
C ALA A 355 -10.42 -8.56 22.00
N GLU A 356 -10.79 -7.68 21.05
CA GLU A 356 -9.91 -7.36 19.92
C GLU A 356 -8.67 -6.61 20.39
N PHE A 357 -7.48 -7.08 19.97
CA PHE A 357 -6.20 -6.54 20.38
C PHE A 357 -5.64 -5.56 19.35
N ILE A 358 -5.48 -4.30 19.76
CA ILE A 358 -5.08 -3.19 18.88
C ILE A 358 -3.86 -2.47 19.48
N GLY A 359 -2.85 -2.19 18.65
CA GLY A 359 -1.65 -1.45 19.01
C GLY A 359 -1.56 -0.10 18.31
N THR A 360 -1.20 0.96 19.04
CA THR A 360 -1.11 2.31 18.42
C THR A 360 0.04 2.41 17.42
N ASN A 361 1.18 1.76 17.69
CA ASN A 361 2.36 1.78 16.82
C ASN A 361 3.30 0.61 17.14
N PRO A 362 4.12 0.14 16.18
CA PRO A 362 4.96 -1.04 16.34
C PRO A 362 6.35 -0.72 16.92
N ASP A 363 6.66 0.53 17.26
CA ASP A 363 8.01 0.94 17.67
C ASP A 363 8.46 0.22 18.95
N VAL A 364 9.39 -0.72 18.80
CA VAL A 364 9.92 -1.54 19.90
C VAL A 364 10.79 -0.75 20.87
N ASN A 365 11.44 0.32 20.40
CA ASN A 365 12.27 1.18 21.23
C ASN A 365 11.91 2.66 21.08
N TYR A 366 12.25 3.43 22.11
CA TYR A 366 12.13 4.88 22.16
C TYR A 366 13.50 5.47 22.50
N PRO A 367 14.03 6.42 21.72
CA PRO A 367 15.34 7.01 21.98
C PRO A 367 15.31 7.96 23.19
N THR A 368 16.31 7.85 24.07
CA THR A 368 16.55 8.78 25.18
C THR A 368 18.04 9.13 25.28
N GLU A 369 18.39 10.16 26.07
CA GLU A 369 19.79 10.48 26.37
C GLU A 369 20.57 9.33 27.02
N ARG A 370 19.87 8.41 27.70
CA ARG A 370 20.45 7.21 28.33
C ARG A 370 20.60 6.04 27.36
N GLY A 371 20.18 6.20 26.10
CA GLY A 371 20.06 5.14 25.12
C GLY A 371 18.61 4.73 24.84
N PRO A 372 18.40 3.74 23.95
CA PRO A 372 17.07 3.24 23.60
C PRO A 372 16.42 2.53 24.79
N VAL A 373 15.16 2.86 25.07
CA VAL A 373 14.33 2.23 26.11
C VAL A 373 13.10 1.57 25.49
N PRO A 374 12.35 0.70 26.20
CA PRO A 374 11.15 0.05 25.63
C PRO A 374 10.10 1.05 25.11
N GLY A 375 9.69 0.86 23.86
CA GLY A 375 8.61 1.58 23.19
C GLY A 375 7.26 0.85 23.29
N CYS A 376 6.26 1.28 22.52
CA CYS A 376 4.94 0.62 22.47
C CYS A 376 5.05 -0.83 21.98
N GLY A 377 5.86 -1.08 20.94
CA GLY A 377 6.06 -2.42 20.38
C GLY A 377 6.58 -3.44 21.39
N ALA A 378 7.35 -3.01 22.39
CA ALA A 378 7.78 -3.90 23.47
C ALA A 378 6.63 -4.30 24.41
N GLN A 379 5.67 -3.40 24.64
CA GLN A 379 4.46 -3.69 25.43
C GLN A 379 3.51 -4.59 24.66
N LEU A 380 3.38 -4.35 23.35
CA LEU A 380 2.64 -5.21 22.44
C LEU A 380 3.21 -6.63 22.41
N ALA A 381 4.53 -6.76 22.25
CA ALA A 381 5.19 -8.07 22.22
C ALA A 381 4.98 -8.88 23.52
N ALA A 382 4.97 -8.21 24.69
CA ALA A 382 4.70 -8.88 25.96
C ALA A 382 3.29 -9.50 25.99
N LEU A 383 2.28 -8.78 25.48
CA LEU A 383 0.91 -9.26 25.40
C LEU A 383 0.71 -10.31 24.31
N GLU A 384 1.32 -10.12 23.13
CA GLU A 384 1.26 -11.09 22.04
C GLU A 384 1.84 -12.44 22.47
N VAL A 385 3.02 -12.45 23.11
CA VAL A 385 3.62 -13.69 23.63
C VAL A 385 2.77 -14.32 24.73
N THR A 386 2.15 -13.52 25.60
CA THR A 386 1.31 -14.02 26.69
C THR A 386 0.00 -14.63 26.16
N THR A 387 -0.59 -14.01 25.14
CA THR A 387 -1.94 -14.35 24.67
C THR A 387 -1.97 -15.25 23.44
N GLY A 388 -0.89 -15.28 22.67
CA GLY A 388 -0.83 -15.91 21.34
C GLY A 388 -1.57 -15.13 20.25
N VAL A 389 -2.02 -13.91 20.53
CA VAL A 389 -2.80 -13.07 19.61
C VAL A 389 -1.95 -11.90 19.14
N ALA A 390 -1.79 -11.75 17.83
CA ALA A 390 -1.09 -10.62 17.22
C ALA A 390 -1.98 -9.36 17.24
N PRO A 391 -1.44 -8.17 17.55
CA PRO A 391 -2.21 -6.93 17.54
C PRO A 391 -2.45 -6.41 16.11
N VAL A 392 -3.60 -5.75 15.91
CA VAL A 392 -3.80 -4.87 14.75
C VAL A 392 -3.07 -3.55 15.02
N VAL A 393 -2.02 -3.25 14.25
CA VAL A 393 -1.20 -2.04 14.42
C VAL A 393 -1.71 -0.91 13.52
N ILE A 394 -1.84 0.30 14.08
CA ILE A 394 -2.44 1.44 13.35
C ILE A 394 -1.39 2.46 12.87
N GLY A 395 -0.36 2.72 13.66
CA GLY A 395 0.69 3.69 13.34
C GLY A 395 1.59 3.27 12.19
N LYS A 396 2.47 4.19 11.77
CA LYS A 396 3.46 3.96 10.71
C LYS A 396 4.32 2.73 11.03
N PRO A 397 4.63 1.84 10.05
CA PRO A 397 4.45 1.99 8.60
C PRO A 397 3.08 1.53 8.06
N GLU A 398 2.10 1.22 8.91
CA GLU A 398 0.79 0.75 8.44
C GLU A 398 0.00 1.88 7.75
N ALA A 399 -0.88 1.51 6.81
CA ALA A 399 -1.54 2.45 5.90
C ALA A 399 -2.48 3.43 6.61
N TRP A 400 -3.10 3.02 7.72
CA TRP A 400 -4.17 3.75 8.40
C TRP A 400 -3.82 5.19 8.77
N MET A 401 -2.61 5.46 9.28
CA MET A 401 -2.21 6.82 9.63
C MET A 401 -2.14 7.73 8.40
N TYR A 402 -1.64 7.21 7.28
CA TYR A 402 -1.54 7.98 6.03
C TYR A 402 -2.92 8.23 5.42
N GLU A 403 -3.79 7.21 5.42
CA GLU A 403 -5.17 7.32 4.93
C GLU A 403 -5.98 8.32 5.75
N GLU A 404 -5.87 8.29 7.09
CA GLU A 404 -6.53 9.27 7.96
C GLU A 404 -5.99 10.69 7.74
N ALA A 405 -4.68 10.85 7.53
CA ALA A 405 -4.10 12.15 7.20
C ALA A 405 -4.63 12.69 5.87
N LEU A 406 -4.66 11.86 4.82
CA LEU A 406 -5.25 12.22 3.52
C LEU A 406 -6.73 12.60 3.66
N ARG A 407 -7.50 11.80 4.43
CA ARG A 407 -8.93 12.05 4.66
C ARG A 407 -9.17 13.37 5.38
N ARG A 408 -8.34 13.74 6.36
CA ARG A 408 -8.44 15.02 7.08
C ARG A 408 -8.17 16.22 6.19
N MET A 409 -7.19 16.13 5.30
CA MET A 409 -6.88 17.19 4.33
C MET A 409 -7.84 17.20 3.13
N GLY A 410 -8.62 16.13 2.92
CA GLY A 410 -9.35 15.95 1.66
C GLY A 410 -8.41 15.76 0.46
N ALA A 411 -7.22 15.22 0.70
CA ALA A 411 -6.12 15.16 -0.26
C ALA A 411 -6.10 13.83 -1.05
N HIS A 412 -5.46 13.87 -2.22
CA HIS A 412 -5.14 12.67 -3.01
C HIS A 412 -3.64 12.36 -2.93
N SER A 413 -3.29 11.08 -2.89
CA SER A 413 -1.91 10.60 -2.74
C SER A 413 -0.97 11.14 -3.83
N GLU A 414 -1.47 11.34 -5.04
CA GLU A 414 -0.70 11.88 -6.16
C GLU A 414 -0.16 13.29 -5.93
N SER A 415 -0.85 14.10 -5.12
CA SER A 415 -0.55 15.50 -4.78
C SER A 415 0.03 15.67 -3.37
N THR A 416 0.35 14.54 -2.71
CA THR A 416 0.75 14.51 -1.30
C THR A 416 2.13 13.87 -1.15
N ALA A 417 2.98 14.45 -0.33
CA ALA A 417 4.25 13.85 0.05
C ALA A 417 4.35 13.56 1.55
N MET A 418 5.04 12.48 1.91
CA MET A 418 5.49 12.23 3.27
C MET A 418 6.91 12.75 3.45
N LEU A 419 7.11 13.62 4.44
CA LEU A 419 8.42 14.06 4.93
C LEU A 419 8.72 13.29 6.21
N GLY A 420 9.80 12.52 6.20
CA GLY A 420 10.20 11.70 7.35
C GLY A 420 11.70 11.51 7.44
N ASP A 421 12.18 11.09 8.60
CA ASP A 421 13.59 10.79 8.86
C ASP A 421 13.85 9.28 8.99
N ARG A 422 12.80 8.45 8.96
CA ARG A 422 12.91 7.00 9.12
C ARG A 422 12.53 6.23 7.86
N LEU A 423 13.48 5.43 7.36
CA LEU A 423 13.26 4.55 6.21
C LEU A 423 12.20 3.47 6.50
N ASP A 424 12.29 2.84 7.67
CA ASP A 424 11.48 1.67 8.05
C ASP A 424 10.01 1.97 8.35
N THR A 425 9.71 3.22 8.73
CA THR A 425 8.37 3.69 9.09
C THR A 425 7.86 4.69 8.07
N ASP A 426 8.43 5.89 8.01
CA ASP A 426 7.93 6.97 7.17
C ASP A 426 7.98 6.64 5.69
N ILE A 427 9.15 6.26 5.18
CA ILE A 427 9.35 6.06 3.74
C ILE A 427 8.67 4.78 3.26
N VAL A 428 8.84 3.67 3.99
CA VAL A 428 8.15 2.40 3.67
C VAL A 428 6.63 2.58 3.70
N GLY A 429 6.08 3.17 4.76
CA GLY A 429 4.64 3.35 4.89
C GLY A 429 4.07 4.31 3.85
N ALA A 430 4.77 5.41 3.57
CA ALA A 430 4.35 6.36 2.55
C ALA A 430 4.41 5.78 1.14
N ALA A 431 5.44 4.99 0.82
CA ALA A 431 5.53 4.29 -0.46
C ALA A 431 4.36 3.30 -0.63
N ARG A 432 3.99 2.55 0.43
CA ARG A 432 2.82 1.65 0.45
C ARG A 432 1.51 2.40 0.25
N ALA A 433 1.35 3.55 0.90
CA ALA A 433 0.18 4.45 0.78
C ALA A 433 0.14 5.24 -0.54
N GLY A 434 1.17 5.09 -1.37
CA GLY A 434 1.24 5.71 -2.67
C GLY A 434 1.61 7.20 -2.66
N LEU A 435 2.18 7.71 -1.58
CA LEU A 435 2.62 9.10 -1.42
C LEU A 435 4.00 9.33 -2.06
N MET A 436 4.30 10.55 -2.46
CA MET A 436 5.69 10.92 -2.76
C MET A 436 6.51 10.86 -1.46
N THR A 437 7.73 10.34 -1.53
CA THR A 437 8.59 10.10 -0.36
C THR A 437 9.74 11.08 -0.30
N VAL A 438 9.84 11.85 0.78
CA VAL A 438 10.92 12.81 1.04
C VAL A 438 11.64 12.38 2.31
N LEU A 439 12.84 11.82 2.17
CA LEU A 439 13.69 11.46 3.30
C LEU A 439 14.54 12.65 3.72
N LEU A 440 14.52 12.97 5.01
CA LEU A 440 15.40 13.93 5.64
C LEU A 440 16.49 13.21 6.43
N LEU A 441 17.76 13.59 6.23
CA LEU A 441 18.92 13.02 6.92
C LEU A 441 19.22 13.70 8.26
N SER A 442 18.29 14.52 8.76
CA SER A 442 18.41 15.27 10.03
C SER A 442 18.14 14.41 11.28
N GLY A 443 17.51 13.26 11.11
CA GLY A 443 17.05 12.40 12.20
C GLY A 443 17.78 11.05 12.27
N ILE A 444 17.01 9.96 12.26
CA ILE A 444 17.48 8.59 12.51
C ILE A 444 18.23 7.98 11.33
N SER A 445 17.70 8.09 10.11
CA SER A 445 18.31 7.41 8.94
C SER A 445 19.57 8.14 8.48
N THR A 446 20.62 7.37 8.20
CA THR A 446 21.89 7.88 7.69
C THR A 446 22.05 7.62 6.19
N GLU A 447 23.07 8.24 5.56
CA GLU A 447 23.44 7.91 4.17
C GLU A 447 23.82 6.44 3.98
N ALA A 448 24.39 5.80 5.01
CA ALA A 448 24.74 4.39 4.98
C ALA A 448 23.48 3.50 4.97
N ASP A 449 22.48 3.85 5.78
CA ASP A 449 21.18 3.15 5.80
C ASP A 449 20.47 3.31 4.46
N LEU A 450 20.48 4.52 3.90
CA LEU A 450 19.93 4.79 2.58
C LEU A 450 20.66 4.00 1.49
N ALA A 451 21.99 3.88 1.56
CA ALA A 451 22.76 3.09 0.61
C ALA A 451 22.38 1.60 0.66
N ALA A 452 22.23 1.06 1.88
CA ALA A 452 21.83 -0.32 2.13
C ALA A 452 20.35 -0.61 1.83
N SER A 453 19.49 0.40 1.90
CA SER A 453 18.04 0.24 1.69
C SER A 453 17.72 -0.16 0.24
N LEU A 454 16.85 -1.15 0.09
CA LEU A 454 16.26 -1.50 -1.20
C LEU A 454 15.23 -0.47 -1.67
N LEU A 455 14.57 0.21 -0.72
CA LEU A 455 13.66 1.29 -1.00
C LEU A 455 14.43 2.61 -1.15
N LYS A 456 14.31 3.24 -2.31
CA LYS A 456 14.90 4.57 -2.57
C LYS A 456 13.80 5.63 -2.49
N PRO A 457 13.90 6.60 -1.57
CA PRO A 457 12.98 7.74 -1.52
C PRO A 457 12.99 8.53 -2.85
N ASP A 458 11.87 9.17 -3.18
CA ASP A 458 11.76 10.02 -4.38
C ASP A 458 12.67 11.26 -4.28
N LEU A 459 12.81 11.79 -3.07
CA LEU A 459 13.69 12.92 -2.76
C LEU A 459 14.44 12.68 -1.44
N VAL A 460 15.69 13.12 -1.41
CA VAL A 460 16.53 13.10 -0.20
C VAL A 460 17.05 14.51 0.04
N CYS A 461 16.91 15.01 1.26
CA CYS A 461 17.45 16.29 1.71
C CYS A 461 18.15 16.10 3.06
N ALA A 462 19.14 16.94 3.36
CA ALA A 462 19.80 16.97 4.66
C ALA A 462 18.82 17.38 5.77
N ASP A 463 17.96 18.36 5.50
CA ASP A 463 17.00 18.92 6.44
C ASP A 463 15.85 19.66 5.73
N ILE A 464 14.90 20.18 6.51
CA ILE A 464 13.77 20.98 6.02
C ILE A 464 14.21 22.29 5.33
N GLY A 465 15.34 22.86 5.71
CA GLY A 465 15.88 24.07 5.08
C GLY A 465 16.37 23.81 3.66
N GLU A 466 17.05 22.67 3.45
CA GLU A 466 17.44 22.21 2.13
C GLU A 466 16.22 21.86 1.27
N LEU A 467 15.19 21.23 1.85
CA LEU A 467 13.94 20.97 1.15
C LEU A 467 13.29 22.27 0.64
N VAL A 468 13.19 23.32 1.47
CA VAL A 468 12.64 24.62 1.04
C VAL A 468 13.47 25.22 -0.10
N ARG A 469 14.80 25.12 -0.05
CA ARG A 469 15.68 25.59 -1.13
C ARG A 469 15.43 24.82 -2.42
N ALA A 470 15.36 23.48 -2.35
CA ALA A 470 15.09 22.61 -3.48
C ALA A 470 13.71 22.88 -4.11
N TRP A 471 12.71 23.16 -3.28
CA TRP A 471 11.35 23.47 -3.73
C TRP A 471 11.29 24.82 -4.47
N LYS A 472 12.00 25.84 -3.96
CA LYS A 472 12.08 27.17 -4.59
C LYS A 472 12.87 27.16 -5.90
N ASP A 473 14.02 26.47 -5.94
CA ASP A 473 14.88 26.37 -7.12
C ASP A 473 15.24 24.90 -7.46
N PRO A 474 14.37 24.18 -8.19
CA PRO A 474 14.59 22.77 -8.52
C PRO A 474 15.80 22.55 -9.44
N LYS A 475 16.20 23.57 -10.23
CA LYS A 475 17.28 23.44 -11.23
C LYS A 475 18.66 23.39 -10.58
N GLY A 476 18.84 24.04 -9.41
CA GLY A 476 20.08 24.03 -8.65
C GLY A 476 20.38 22.72 -7.91
N PHE A 477 19.38 21.84 -7.77
CA PHE A 477 19.47 20.59 -6.99
C PHE A 477 19.94 19.38 -7.82
N LEU A 478 20.21 19.57 -9.11
CA LEU A 478 20.81 18.55 -9.99
C LEU A 478 22.31 18.36 -9.68
N LYS A 479 22.63 17.73 -8.55
CA LYS A 479 23.86 16.95 -8.47
C LYS A 479 23.50 15.47 -8.51
N PRO A 480 23.83 14.76 -9.62
CA PRO A 480 23.81 13.31 -9.60
C PRO A 480 24.66 12.83 -8.43
N PHE A 481 24.11 11.87 -7.69
CA PHE A 481 24.79 11.18 -6.60
C PHE A 481 26.17 10.70 -7.11
N GLY A 482 27.27 11.17 -6.50
CA GLY A 482 28.65 10.79 -6.86
C GLY A 482 29.59 11.89 -7.36
N SER A 483 29.14 13.13 -7.56
CA SER A 483 30.05 14.24 -7.91
C SER A 483 30.65 14.93 -6.68
N ARG A 484 31.86 14.53 -6.28
CA ARG A 484 32.68 15.27 -5.29
C ARG A 484 32.84 16.74 -5.71
N PRO A 485 32.83 17.72 -4.80
CA PRO A 485 33.27 19.06 -5.14
C PRO A 485 34.75 19.01 -5.54
N ALA A 486 35.06 19.58 -6.71
CA ALA A 486 36.44 19.80 -7.13
C ALA A 486 37.15 20.60 -6.03
N LYS A 487 38.23 20.04 -5.47
CA LYS A 487 39.11 20.78 -4.57
C LYS A 487 39.56 22.04 -5.31
N SER A 488 39.22 23.20 -4.77
CA SER A 488 39.81 24.46 -5.20
C SER A 488 41.33 24.35 -4.98
N GLN A 489 42.08 24.19 -6.07
CA GLN A 489 43.51 24.50 -6.04
C GLN A 489 43.61 26.00 -5.85
N ARG A 490 43.96 26.42 -4.62
CA ARG A 490 44.57 27.72 -4.39
C ARG A 490 46.01 27.61 -4.86
N THR A 491 46.34 28.35 -5.91
CA THR A 491 47.66 28.96 -6.12
C THR A 491 47.80 30.15 -5.19
#